data_AF-A0A662TDZ2-F1
#
_entry.id   AF-A0A662TDZ2-F1
#
_cell.length_a   1.000
_cell.length_b   1.000
_cell.length_c   1.000
_cell.angle_alpha   90.00
_cell.angle_beta   90.00
_cell.angle_gamma   90.00
#
_symmetry.space_group_name_H-M   'P 1'
#
loop_
_entity.id
_entity.type
_entity.pdbx_description
1 polymer ?
#
loop_
_entity_poly.entity_id
_entity_poly.type
_entity_poly.pdbx_seq_one_letter_code
_entity_poly.pdbx_strand_id
1 'polypeptide(L)'
;MKRRQHIIIPYVGIERVIECLKVMYRRGVREIDTKELSSLMECSLSNINNIIPTLRLLKLAEIKGGKISITSEGMEFIRALNAGEIEKARKIVRKGIEQSEALQFVKSLLEARVQLTGEEIGRALADRFGKKWKAIASYRTYGNSCASIIGFAGFGTYHDGVLSLKSSTTQARVGLYAPEVGFKSIIRLLKGLYSLKRSRIPDLAKKLGVKESRIASEISVCVLLGLVGKDATGAYQITDVGSRLIDPLLPREERARVFRECLLSSPYGDLILKIAERKRELTYEDFGEGLAYILRRNWTALTKKLYGKKFVSWLNAAGLIEKIAPNKFKFKEVELKEAVITRKEREASVEPSMIYEIGRILGALEAIIPSEESRKDFEDKVSMLRSLLKDHADIGAMLDMLKTNFQLAIETRNPKVYRGNVEFVSKRVREKLNLSFGRG
;
A
#
# COMPACT_ATOMS: atom_id res chain seq x y z
N MET A 1 -30.47 32.60 18.57
CA MET A 1 -29.98 31.40 17.83
C MET A 1 -28.67 31.76 17.13
N LYS A 2 -27.52 31.23 17.59
CA LYS A 2 -26.22 31.46 16.92
C LYS A 2 -26.27 30.82 15.53
N ARG A 3 -25.99 31.60 14.47
CA ARG A 3 -25.80 31.09 13.10
C ARG A 3 -24.79 29.94 13.18
N ARG A 4 -25.22 28.70 12.86
CA ARG A 4 -24.30 27.55 12.79
C ARG A 4 -23.21 27.90 11.78
N GLN A 5 -21.99 28.16 12.24
CA GLN A 5 -20.84 28.34 11.35
C GLN A 5 -20.74 27.11 10.46
N HIS A 6 -20.69 27.33 9.15
CA HIS A 6 -20.61 26.26 8.18
C HIS A 6 -19.22 25.60 8.25
N ILE A 7 -19.10 24.51 9.01
CA ILE A 7 -17.84 23.75 9.12
C ILE A 7 -17.44 23.21 7.75
N ILE A 8 -16.25 23.60 7.29
CA ILE A 8 -15.65 23.09 6.06
C ILE A 8 -14.87 21.82 6.42
N ILE A 9 -15.24 20.70 5.80
CA ILE A 9 -14.51 19.43 5.89
C ILE A 9 -13.84 19.20 4.52
N PRO A 10 -12.50 19.10 4.46
CA PRO A 10 -11.78 18.87 3.21
C PRO A 10 -12.27 17.63 2.46
N TYR A 11 -12.68 17.80 1.20
CA TYR A 11 -13.01 16.70 0.29
C TYR A 11 -11.86 16.32 -0.63
N VAL A 12 -10.85 17.19 -0.73
CA VAL A 12 -9.62 16.95 -1.49
C VAL A 12 -8.41 16.98 -0.57
N GLY A 13 -7.43 16.13 -0.87
CA GLY A 13 -6.17 16.06 -0.16
C GLY A 13 -5.17 17.14 -0.58
N ILE A 14 -4.05 17.18 0.14
CA ILE A 14 -3.00 18.20 -0.05
C ILE A 14 -2.32 18.15 -1.43
N GLU A 15 -2.20 16.98 -2.04
CA GLU A 15 -1.57 16.83 -3.36
C GLU A 15 -2.32 17.60 -4.44
N ARG A 16 -3.66 17.52 -4.43
CA ARG A 16 -4.52 18.22 -5.40
C ARG A 16 -4.48 19.74 -5.19
N VAL A 17 -4.33 20.17 -3.94
CA VAL A 17 -4.10 21.58 -3.58
C VAL A 17 -2.76 22.07 -4.14
N ILE A 18 -1.70 21.28 -3.96
CA ILE A 18 -0.36 21.59 -4.48
C ILE A 18 -0.38 21.66 -6.01
N GLU A 19 -1.02 20.69 -6.67
CA GLU A 19 -1.14 20.64 -8.13
C GLU A 19 -1.83 21.90 -8.67
N CYS A 20 -2.95 22.30 -8.07
CA CYS A 20 -3.67 23.53 -8.42
C CYS A 20 -2.75 24.76 -8.35
N LEU A 21 -2.04 24.94 -7.23
CA LEU A 21 -1.14 26.09 -7.05
C LEU A 21 0.07 26.03 -7.99
N LYS A 22 0.60 24.84 -8.30
CA LYS A 22 1.70 24.66 -9.25
C LYS A 22 1.30 25.07 -10.66
N VAL A 23 0.09 24.71 -11.11
CA VAL A 23 -0.42 25.08 -12.43
C VAL A 23 -0.50 26.61 -12.57
N MET A 24 -1.11 27.28 -11.60
CA MET A 24 -1.20 28.75 -11.59
C MET A 24 0.18 29.42 -11.52
N TYR A 25 1.06 28.94 -10.63
CA TYR A 25 2.40 29.48 -10.45
C TYR A 25 3.26 29.35 -11.71
N ARG A 26 3.22 28.20 -12.41
CA ARG A 26 3.97 27.98 -13.66
C ARG A 26 3.50 28.89 -14.80
N ARG A 27 2.22 29.24 -14.82
CA ARG A 27 1.65 30.20 -15.77
C ARG A 27 2.00 31.66 -15.43
N GLY A 28 2.60 31.92 -14.27
CA GLY A 28 2.89 33.28 -13.80
C GLY A 28 1.63 34.06 -13.42
N VAL A 29 0.49 33.39 -13.25
CA VAL A 29 -0.78 34.03 -12.92
C VAL A 29 -1.07 33.94 -11.42
N ARG A 30 -1.51 35.06 -10.83
CA ARG A 30 -2.02 35.08 -9.45
C ARG A 30 -3.51 34.80 -9.36
N GLU A 31 -4.24 35.03 -10.44
CA GLU A 31 -5.68 34.87 -10.51
C GLU A 31 -6.06 34.05 -11.73
N ILE A 32 -7.04 33.17 -11.58
CA ILE A 32 -7.53 32.34 -12.68
C ILE A 32 -9.03 32.08 -12.56
N ASP A 33 -9.72 31.99 -13.70
CA ASP A 33 -11.12 31.55 -13.74
C ASP A 33 -11.23 30.04 -13.47
N THR A 34 -12.33 29.63 -12.85
CA THR A 34 -12.57 28.21 -12.54
C THR A 34 -12.64 27.32 -13.79
N LYS A 35 -13.18 27.79 -14.91
CA LYS A 35 -13.23 27.05 -16.19
C LYS A 35 -11.85 26.94 -16.82
N GLU A 36 -11.08 28.01 -16.80
CA GLU A 36 -9.72 28.01 -17.31
C GLU A 36 -8.85 27.03 -16.51
N LEU A 37 -8.93 27.09 -15.18
CA LEU A 37 -8.21 26.14 -14.32
C LEU A 37 -8.67 24.69 -14.54
N SER A 38 -9.97 24.47 -14.74
CA SER A 38 -10.54 23.15 -15.06
C SER A 38 -9.90 22.57 -16.32
N SER A 39 -9.73 23.40 -17.36
CA SER A 39 -9.09 23.03 -18.62
C SER A 39 -7.60 22.74 -18.42
N LEU A 40 -6.88 23.56 -17.66
CA LEU A 40 -5.44 23.39 -17.43
C LEU A 40 -5.11 22.16 -16.57
N MET A 41 -6.01 21.80 -15.65
CA MET A 41 -5.89 20.60 -14.81
C MET A 41 -6.52 19.35 -15.44
N GLU A 42 -7.03 19.46 -16.67
CA GLU A 42 -7.72 18.40 -17.41
C GLU A 42 -8.78 17.67 -16.55
N CYS A 43 -9.59 18.43 -15.81
CA CYS A 43 -10.58 17.88 -14.91
C CYS A 43 -11.92 18.61 -14.99
N SER A 44 -12.94 18.05 -14.34
CA SER A 44 -14.28 18.65 -14.35
C SER A 44 -14.38 19.91 -13.48
N LEU A 45 -15.31 20.80 -13.80
CA LEU A 45 -15.63 21.96 -12.96
C LEU A 45 -16.01 21.57 -11.54
N SER A 46 -16.69 20.42 -11.37
CA SER A 46 -17.02 19.90 -10.04
C SER A 46 -15.76 19.57 -9.23
N ASN A 47 -14.68 19.10 -9.87
CA ASN A 47 -13.42 18.85 -9.17
C ASN A 47 -12.79 20.16 -8.70
N ILE A 48 -12.78 21.20 -9.54
CA ILE A 48 -12.29 22.53 -9.16
C ILE A 48 -13.09 23.09 -7.98
N ASN A 49 -14.42 23.00 -8.04
CA ASN A 49 -15.31 23.43 -6.97
C ASN A 49 -15.09 22.67 -5.66
N ASN A 50 -14.64 21.41 -5.72
CA ASN A 50 -14.27 20.65 -4.53
C ASN A 50 -12.90 21.04 -3.94
N ILE A 51 -12.00 21.62 -4.74
CA ILE A 51 -10.67 22.06 -4.28
C ILE A 51 -10.75 23.39 -3.53
N ILE A 52 -11.58 24.31 -4.03
CA ILE A 52 -11.76 25.67 -3.50
C ILE A 52 -11.94 25.72 -1.97
N PRO A 53 -12.84 24.93 -1.34
CA PRO A 53 -13.02 24.96 0.11
C PRO A 53 -11.74 24.62 0.87
N THR A 54 -10.95 23.66 0.38
CA THR A 54 -9.67 23.28 1.01
C THR A 54 -8.62 24.37 0.83
N LEU A 55 -8.53 25.00 -0.36
CA LEU A 55 -7.63 26.14 -0.60
C LEU A 55 -7.89 27.29 0.37
N ARG A 56 -9.18 27.64 0.56
CA ARG A 56 -9.61 28.69 1.48
C ARG A 56 -9.36 28.32 2.94
N LEU A 57 -9.67 27.08 3.32
CA LEU A 57 -9.43 26.56 4.66
C LEU A 57 -7.95 26.63 5.04
N LEU A 58 -7.06 26.32 4.10
CA LEU A 58 -5.60 26.41 4.29
C LEU A 58 -5.03 27.82 4.06
N LYS A 59 -5.88 28.81 3.74
CA LYS A 59 -5.51 30.20 3.41
C LYS A 59 -4.51 30.34 2.26
N LEU A 60 -4.48 29.39 1.34
CA LEU A 60 -3.56 29.42 0.20
C LEU A 60 -4.17 30.16 -1.00
N ALA A 61 -5.49 30.23 -1.07
CA ALA A 61 -6.20 31.00 -2.07
C ALA A 61 -7.54 31.51 -1.54
N GLU A 62 -8.04 32.56 -2.18
CA GLU A 62 -9.35 33.16 -1.95
C GLU A 62 -10.16 33.23 -3.25
N ILE A 63 -11.46 33.50 -3.14
CA ILE A 63 -12.29 33.80 -4.31
C ILE A 63 -12.59 35.28 -4.33
N LYS A 64 -12.20 35.95 -5.41
CA LYS A 64 -12.49 37.35 -5.70
C LYS A 64 -13.09 37.46 -7.10
N GLY A 65 -14.29 38.04 -7.22
CA GLY A 65 -14.94 38.24 -8.52
C GLY A 65 -15.15 36.96 -9.34
N GLY A 66 -15.38 35.82 -8.68
CA GLY A 66 -15.53 34.51 -9.35
C GLY A 66 -14.22 33.82 -9.75
N LYS A 67 -13.07 34.47 -9.53
CA LYS A 67 -11.73 33.92 -9.80
C LYS A 67 -11.08 33.41 -8.53
N ILE A 68 -10.23 32.40 -8.69
CA ILE A 68 -9.35 31.89 -7.62
C ILE A 68 -8.10 32.75 -7.62
N SER A 69 -7.80 33.40 -6.49
CA SER A 69 -6.64 34.28 -6.31
C SER A 69 -5.70 33.69 -5.25
N ILE A 70 -4.43 33.47 -5.60
CA ILE A 70 -3.42 32.94 -4.65
C ILE A 70 -3.09 34.03 -3.64
N THR A 71 -3.17 33.69 -2.35
CA THR A 71 -2.79 34.61 -1.26
C THR A 71 -1.26 34.78 -1.18
N SER A 72 -0.80 35.74 -0.37
CA SER A 72 0.61 35.85 0.02
C SER A 72 1.16 34.53 0.57
N GLU A 73 0.42 33.89 1.48
CA GLU A 73 0.77 32.61 2.10
C GLU A 73 0.76 31.47 1.08
N GLY A 74 -0.17 31.48 0.13
CA GLY A 74 -0.18 30.53 -0.99
C GLY A 74 1.03 30.67 -1.90
N MET A 75 1.46 31.91 -2.17
CA MET A 75 2.67 32.21 -2.94
C MET A 75 3.94 31.80 -2.19
N GLU A 76 4.02 32.06 -0.90
CA GLU A 76 5.14 31.59 -0.06
C GLU A 76 5.19 30.05 -0.01
N PHE A 77 4.03 29.42 0.14
CA PHE A 77 3.89 27.97 0.17
C PHE A 77 4.41 27.30 -1.11
N ILE A 78 3.99 27.79 -2.28
CA ILE A 78 4.40 27.19 -3.55
C ILE A 78 5.87 27.48 -3.88
N ARG A 79 6.38 28.67 -3.52
CA ARG A 79 7.82 28.99 -3.63
C ARG A 79 8.66 28.08 -2.75
N ALA A 80 8.25 27.88 -1.49
CA ALA A 80 8.93 26.98 -0.56
C ALA A 80 8.97 25.54 -1.10
N LEU A 81 7.85 25.04 -1.66
CA LEU A 81 7.82 23.72 -2.29
C LEU A 81 8.75 23.59 -3.49
N ASN A 82 8.80 24.60 -4.37
CA ASN A 82 9.67 24.58 -5.55
C ASN A 82 11.16 24.71 -5.20
N ALA A 83 11.48 25.38 -4.08
CA ALA A 83 12.85 25.52 -3.56
C ALA A 83 13.28 24.33 -2.68
N GLY A 84 12.43 23.34 -2.45
CA GLY A 84 12.71 22.21 -1.55
C GLY A 84 12.67 22.54 -0.05
N GLU A 85 12.18 23.73 0.32
CA GLU A 85 12.02 24.19 1.71
C GLU A 85 10.77 23.57 2.37
N ILE A 86 10.74 22.24 2.48
CA ILE A 86 9.54 21.49 2.90
C ILE A 86 9.04 21.91 4.29
N GLU A 87 9.91 22.12 5.28
CA GLU A 87 9.47 22.54 6.63
C GLU A 87 8.77 23.91 6.63
N LYS A 88 9.19 24.83 5.75
CA LYS A 88 8.54 26.13 5.61
C LYS A 88 7.14 25.97 5.03
N ALA A 89 6.99 25.13 4.00
CA ALA A 89 5.70 24.77 3.43
C ALA A 89 4.79 24.10 4.47
N ARG A 90 5.33 23.19 5.30
CA ARG A 90 4.60 22.57 6.42
C ARG A 90 4.11 23.59 7.42
N LYS A 91 4.96 24.54 7.82
CA LYS A 91 4.60 25.60 8.77
C LYS A 91 3.41 26.44 8.29
N ILE A 92 3.32 26.72 6.99
CA ILE A 92 2.18 27.45 6.41
C ILE A 92 0.89 26.62 6.53
N VAL A 93 0.94 25.33 6.19
CA VAL A 93 -0.23 24.43 6.30
C VAL A 93 -0.66 24.23 7.77
N ARG A 94 0.29 24.18 8.72
CA ARG A 94 -0.01 24.10 10.17
C ARG A 94 -0.89 25.27 10.64
N LYS A 95 -0.63 26.49 10.19
CA LYS A 95 -1.47 27.67 10.50
C LYS A 95 -2.91 27.49 10.02
N GLY A 96 -3.11 26.90 8.83
CA GLY A 96 -4.45 26.59 8.31
C GLY A 96 -5.16 25.51 9.14
N ILE A 97 -4.42 24.49 9.58
CA ILE A 97 -4.93 23.43 10.45
C ILE A 97 -5.36 23.96 11.81
N GLU A 98 -4.61 24.89 12.43
CA GLU A 98 -4.94 25.53 13.72
C GLU A 98 -6.30 26.23 13.71
N GLN A 99 -6.74 26.72 12.55
CA GLN A 99 -8.01 27.43 12.41
C GLN A 99 -9.17 26.55 11.93
N SER A 100 -8.89 25.28 11.61
CA SER A 100 -9.90 24.32 11.14
C SER A 100 -10.32 23.40 12.28
N GLU A 101 -11.56 23.56 12.75
CA GLU A 101 -12.11 22.67 13.79
C GLU A 101 -12.10 21.19 13.33
N ALA A 102 -12.38 20.95 12.05
CA ALA A 102 -12.36 19.60 11.49
C ALA A 102 -10.96 19.00 11.52
N LEU A 103 -9.92 19.73 11.09
CA LEU A 103 -8.55 19.21 11.07
C LEU A 103 -7.95 19.12 12.48
N GLN A 104 -8.25 20.06 13.38
CA GLN A 104 -7.90 19.95 14.80
C GLN A 104 -8.48 18.69 15.41
N PHE A 105 -9.75 18.38 15.13
CA PHE A 105 -10.36 17.16 15.61
C PHE A 105 -9.65 15.90 15.09
N VAL A 106 -9.31 15.84 13.80
CA VAL A 106 -8.55 14.70 13.25
C VAL A 106 -7.18 14.57 13.89
N LYS A 107 -6.50 15.69 14.16
CA LYS A 107 -5.24 15.71 14.89
C LYS A 107 -5.40 15.12 16.30
N SER A 108 -6.39 15.57 17.07
CA SER A 108 -6.65 15.03 18.42
C SER A 108 -7.08 13.56 18.40
N LEU A 109 -7.84 13.13 17.40
CA LEU A 109 -8.15 11.71 17.20
C LEU A 109 -6.89 10.89 16.97
N LEU A 110 -5.95 11.41 16.17
CA LEU A 110 -4.70 10.76 15.89
C LEU A 110 -3.84 10.65 17.16
N GLU A 111 -3.78 11.71 17.96
CA GLU A 111 -3.09 11.71 19.26
C GLU A 111 -3.68 10.66 20.21
N ALA A 112 -5.00 10.51 20.24
CA ALA A 112 -5.68 9.56 21.11
C ALA A 112 -5.56 8.09 20.65
N ARG A 113 -5.62 7.83 19.33
CA ARG A 113 -5.69 6.46 18.79
C ARG A 113 -4.40 5.96 18.15
N VAL A 114 -3.38 6.80 18.02
CA VAL A 114 -2.05 6.52 17.44
C VAL A 114 -2.06 6.19 15.95
N GLN A 115 -3.10 5.53 15.44
CA GLN A 115 -3.28 5.13 14.04
C GLN A 115 -4.76 5.19 13.65
N LEU A 116 -5.05 5.69 12.45
CA LEU A 116 -6.41 5.87 11.94
C LEU A 116 -6.47 5.61 10.43
N THR A 117 -7.49 4.89 9.97
CA THR A 117 -7.81 4.79 8.54
C THR A 117 -8.65 5.98 8.08
N GLY A 118 -8.62 6.30 6.78
CA GLY A 118 -9.47 7.35 6.21
C GLY A 118 -10.96 7.10 6.40
N GLU A 119 -11.41 5.85 6.49
CA GLU A 119 -12.82 5.56 6.78
C GLU A 119 -13.19 5.87 8.24
N GLU A 120 -12.33 5.52 9.21
CA GLU A 120 -12.54 5.84 10.63
C GLU A 120 -12.55 7.35 10.87
N ILE A 121 -11.63 8.08 10.24
CA ILE A 121 -11.59 9.54 10.28
C ILE A 121 -12.88 10.11 9.70
N GLY A 122 -13.31 9.62 8.54
CA GLY A 122 -14.55 10.07 7.89
C GLY A 122 -15.79 9.85 8.76
N ARG A 123 -15.92 8.68 9.38
CA ARG A 123 -17.05 8.36 10.29
C ARG A 123 -17.04 9.27 11.50
N ALA A 124 -15.89 9.41 12.17
CA ALA A 124 -15.76 10.28 13.32
C ALA A 124 -16.07 11.75 12.98
N LEU A 125 -15.64 12.25 11.82
CA LEU A 125 -15.98 13.59 11.32
C LEU A 125 -17.49 13.75 11.11
N ALA A 126 -18.12 12.76 10.47
CA ALA A 126 -19.54 12.78 10.21
C ALA A 126 -20.35 12.79 11.51
N ASP A 127 -19.96 11.96 12.48
CA ASP A 127 -20.60 11.89 13.79
C ASP A 127 -20.44 13.21 14.56
N ARG A 128 -19.22 13.75 14.64
CA ARG A 128 -18.94 15.01 15.36
C ARG A 128 -19.68 16.21 14.77
N PHE A 129 -19.74 16.31 13.44
CA PHE A 129 -20.29 17.48 12.75
C PHE A 129 -21.70 17.27 12.19
N GLY A 130 -22.38 16.18 12.60
CA GLY A 130 -23.75 15.87 12.20
C GLY A 130 -23.96 15.73 10.69
N LYS A 131 -22.96 15.21 9.97
CA LYS A 131 -23.05 14.97 8.52
C LYS A 131 -23.59 13.57 8.24
N LYS A 132 -24.44 13.43 7.22
CA LYS A 132 -24.90 12.14 6.71
C LYS A 132 -24.55 12.05 5.23
N TRP A 133 -23.53 11.27 4.89
CA TRP A 133 -23.19 11.02 3.50
C TRP A 133 -23.81 9.70 3.03
N LYS A 134 -24.42 9.70 1.85
CA LYS A 134 -25.18 8.52 1.36
C LYS A 134 -24.28 7.33 1.03
N ALA A 135 -23.04 7.57 0.60
CA ALA A 135 -22.11 6.53 0.17
C ALA A 135 -20.95 6.36 1.15
N ILE A 136 -20.59 5.10 1.44
CA ILE A 136 -19.41 4.76 2.28
C ILE A 136 -18.12 5.36 1.69
N ALA A 137 -18.00 5.38 0.37
CA ALA A 137 -16.87 5.97 -0.34
C ALA A 137 -16.66 7.47 0.01
N SER A 138 -17.75 8.20 0.30
CA SER A 138 -17.67 9.60 0.71
C SER A 138 -16.96 9.76 2.04
N TYR A 139 -17.30 8.94 3.06
CA TYR A 139 -16.61 8.94 4.35
C TYR A 139 -15.11 8.75 4.18
N ARG A 140 -14.72 7.73 3.40
CA ARG A 140 -13.30 7.46 3.09
C ARG A 140 -12.64 8.63 2.39
N THR A 141 -13.31 9.29 1.44
CA THR A 141 -12.75 10.42 0.68
C THR A 141 -12.49 11.63 1.58
N TYR A 142 -13.46 12.01 2.41
CA TYR A 142 -13.28 13.09 3.39
C TYR A 142 -12.17 12.77 4.39
N GLY A 143 -12.15 11.56 4.94
CA GLY A 143 -11.13 11.19 5.92
C GLY A 143 -9.73 11.04 5.33
N ASN A 144 -9.58 10.48 4.13
CA ASN A 144 -8.30 10.45 3.40
C ASN A 144 -7.78 11.86 3.11
N SER A 145 -8.67 12.76 2.72
CA SER A 145 -8.33 14.16 2.45
C SER A 145 -7.78 14.85 3.69
N CYS A 146 -8.49 14.76 4.82
CA CYS A 146 -8.01 15.26 6.10
C CYS A 146 -6.68 14.60 6.50
N ALA A 147 -6.58 13.28 6.38
CA ALA A 147 -5.37 12.53 6.73
C ALA A 147 -4.14 12.98 5.92
N SER A 148 -4.29 13.20 4.62
CA SER A 148 -3.20 13.69 3.77
C SER A 148 -2.71 15.08 4.18
N ILE A 149 -3.62 15.97 4.59
CA ILE A 149 -3.29 17.33 5.03
C ILE A 149 -2.57 17.29 6.39
N ILE A 150 -3.08 16.51 7.34
CA ILE A 150 -2.45 16.31 8.66
C ILE A 150 -1.06 15.66 8.51
N GLY A 151 -0.95 14.65 7.64
CA GLY A 151 0.31 13.97 7.34
C GLY A 151 1.34 14.90 6.71
N PHE A 152 0.94 15.68 5.70
CA PHE A 152 1.84 16.66 5.09
C PHE A 152 2.37 17.67 6.11
N ALA A 153 1.50 18.19 6.98
CA ALA A 153 1.88 19.15 8.02
C ALA A 153 2.85 18.57 9.07
N GLY A 154 3.12 17.27 9.05
CA GLY A 154 4.09 16.62 9.95
C GLY A 154 3.54 16.31 11.34
N PHE A 155 2.21 16.33 11.52
CA PHE A 155 1.57 15.84 12.76
C PHE A 155 1.47 14.30 12.80
N GLY A 156 1.74 13.64 11.69
CA GLY A 156 1.78 12.18 11.56
C GLY A 156 2.32 11.77 10.19
N THR A 157 2.40 10.47 9.93
CA THR A 157 2.74 9.89 8.62
C THR A 157 1.47 9.37 7.97
N TYR A 158 1.19 9.79 6.73
CA TYR A 158 0.05 9.31 5.96
C TYR A 158 0.53 8.47 4.78
N HIS A 159 0.10 7.21 4.72
CA HIS A 159 0.42 6.29 3.64
C HIS A 159 -0.71 5.27 3.44
N ASP A 160 -1.03 4.91 2.19
CA ASP A 160 -2.03 3.89 1.83
C ASP A 160 -3.39 4.01 2.55
N GLY A 161 -3.87 5.25 2.76
CA GLY A 161 -5.15 5.49 3.42
C GLY A 161 -5.12 5.40 4.94
N VAL A 162 -3.93 5.38 5.55
CA VAL A 162 -3.71 5.26 6.99
C VAL A 162 -2.83 6.41 7.49
N LEU A 163 -3.23 7.05 8.58
CA LEU A 163 -2.52 8.12 9.28
C LEU A 163 -1.99 7.60 10.63
N SER A 164 -0.74 7.87 10.98
CA SER A 164 -0.14 7.43 12.26
C SER A 164 0.78 8.48 12.92
N LEU A 165 0.84 8.52 14.26
CA LEU A 165 1.73 9.43 15.02
C LEU A 165 3.20 9.04 14.94
N LYS A 166 3.47 7.75 15.08
CA LYS A 166 4.81 7.22 14.81
C LYS A 166 4.98 7.29 13.30
N SER A 167 6.16 7.71 12.83
CA SER A 167 6.66 7.22 11.55
C SER A 167 6.54 5.73 11.68
N SER A 168 5.47 5.20 11.11
CA SER A 168 5.19 3.81 11.32
C SER A 168 6.30 3.12 10.56
N THR A 169 7.36 2.75 11.27
CA THR A 169 7.61 1.34 11.50
C THR A 169 6.31 0.73 12.03
N THR A 170 5.26 0.73 11.18
CA THR A 170 4.56 -0.49 10.93
C THR A 170 5.75 -1.42 10.78
N GLN A 171 5.85 -2.40 11.67
CA GLN A 171 6.20 -3.70 11.18
C GLN A 171 5.63 -3.75 9.76
N ALA A 172 6.48 -3.67 8.73
CA ALA A 172 6.02 -3.74 7.37
C ALA A 172 5.55 -5.18 7.25
N ARG A 173 4.36 -5.45 7.80
CA ARG A 173 3.51 -6.52 7.37
C ARG A 173 3.36 -6.15 5.92
N VAL A 174 4.13 -6.84 5.08
CA VAL A 174 3.91 -6.96 3.65
C VAL A 174 2.42 -6.79 3.48
N GLY A 175 2.01 -5.65 2.93
CA GLY A 175 0.61 -5.25 2.96
C GLY A 175 -0.14 -6.36 2.26
N LEU A 176 -0.75 -7.27 3.01
CA LEU A 176 -1.41 -8.41 2.40
C LEU A 176 -2.53 -7.79 1.59
N TYR A 177 -2.37 -7.80 0.28
CA TYR A 177 -3.41 -7.33 -0.61
C TYR A 177 -4.61 -8.26 -0.41
N ALA A 178 -5.80 -7.69 -0.40
CA ALA A 178 -6.99 -8.53 -0.47
C ALA A 178 -6.88 -9.38 -1.76
N PRO A 179 -7.43 -10.60 -1.77
CA PRO A 179 -7.54 -11.39 -3.00
C PRO A 179 -8.59 -10.74 -3.90
N GLU A 180 -8.25 -9.58 -4.47
CA GLU A 180 -9.11 -8.80 -5.35
C GLU A 180 -9.25 -9.45 -6.72
N VAL A 181 -8.55 -10.56 -6.95
CA VAL A 181 -8.36 -11.18 -8.25
C VAL A 181 -8.56 -12.68 -8.12
N GLY A 182 -9.24 -13.30 -9.07
CA GLY A 182 -9.40 -14.77 -9.09
C GLY A 182 -8.23 -15.45 -9.78
N PHE A 183 -8.09 -16.76 -9.59
CA PHE A 183 -6.98 -17.54 -10.19
C PHE A 183 -6.89 -17.40 -11.71
N LYS A 184 -8.03 -17.40 -12.42
CA LYS A 184 -8.06 -17.17 -13.89
C LYS A 184 -7.47 -15.82 -14.29
N SER A 185 -7.65 -14.78 -13.47
CA SER A 185 -7.09 -13.45 -13.73
C SER A 185 -5.57 -13.45 -13.55
N ILE A 186 -5.06 -14.15 -12.52
CA ILE A 186 -3.62 -14.39 -12.31
C ILE A 186 -3.02 -15.04 -13.56
N ILE A 187 -3.58 -16.16 -14.03
CA ILE A 187 -3.08 -16.87 -15.23
C ILE A 187 -3.09 -15.98 -16.46
N ARG A 188 -4.15 -15.20 -16.68
CA ARG A 188 -4.24 -14.26 -17.80
C ARG A 188 -3.15 -13.19 -17.73
N LEU A 189 -2.89 -12.64 -16.54
CA LEU A 189 -1.83 -11.66 -16.32
C LEU A 189 -0.45 -12.25 -16.62
N LEU A 190 -0.16 -13.44 -16.07
CA LEU A 190 1.12 -14.13 -16.29
C LEU A 190 1.37 -14.41 -17.78
N LYS A 191 0.35 -14.87 -18.52
CA LYS A 191 0.46 -15.07 -19.99
C LYS A 191 0.75 -13.76 -20.73
N GLY A 192 0.08 -12.67 -20.33
CA GLY A 192 0.35 -11.35 -20.89
C GLY A 192 1.79 -10.92 -20.64
N LEU A 193 2.28 -11.07 -19.41
CA LEU A 193 3.63 -10.69 -19.03
C LEU A 193 4.70 -11.57 -19.69
N TYR A 194 4.48 -12.89 -19.77
CA TYR A 194 5.34 -13.82 -20.47
C TYR A 194 5.52 -13.44 -21.95
N SER A 195 4.43 -13.06 -22.63
CA SER A 195 4.49 -12.62 -24.03
C SER A 195 5.31 -11.35 -24.25
N LEU A 196 5.32 -10.45 -23.26
CA LEU A 196 6.07 -9.20 -23.32
C LEU A 196 7.51 -9.36 -22.81
N LYS A 197 7.84 -10.49 -22.17
CA LYS A 197 9.07 -10.79 -21.40
C LYS A 197 9.28 -9.86 -20.20
N ARG A 198 9.13 -8.55 -20.40
CA ARG A 198 9.31 -7.48 -19.42
C ARG A 198 8.36 -6.32 -19.75
N SER A 199 7.61 -5.81 -18.76
CA SER A 199 6.60 -4.77 -19.01
C SER A 199 6.37 -3.85 -17.81
N ARG A 200 6.02 -2.59 -18.08
CA ARG A 200 5.42 -1.69 -17.08
C ARG A 200 3.89 -1.84 -17.07
N ILE A 201 3.24 -1.30 -16.04
CA ILE A 201 1.78 -1.38 -15.84
C ILE A 201 0.99 -0.82 -17.04
N PRO A 202 1.31 0.36 -17.61
CA PRO A 202 0.56 0.90 -18.74
C PRO A 202 0.57 -0.01 -19.97
N ASP A 203 1.73 -0.57 -20.32
CA ASP A 203 1.89 -1.45 -21.48
C ASP A 203 1.16 -2.77 -21.29
N LEU A 204 1.24 -3.35 -20.08
CA LEU A 204 0.54 -4.57 -19.73
C LEU A 204 -0.98 -4.37 -19.71
N ALA A 205 -1.45 -3.22 -19.21
CA ALA A 205 -2.84 -2.83 -19.21
C ALA A 205 -3.40 -2.69 -20.62
N LYS A 206 -2.64 -2.05 -21.52
CA LYS A 206 -2.96 -1.94 -22.94
C LYS A 206 -3.03 -3.32 -23.60
N LYS A 207 -2.03 -4.19 -23.38
CA LYS A 207 -1.98 -5.56 -23.94
C LYS A 207 -3.18 -6.41 -23.51
N LEU A 208 -3.60 -6.26 -22.26
CA LEU A 208 -4.68 -7.06 -21.67
C LEU A 208 -6.08 -6.42 -21.80
N GLY A 209 -6.18 -5.21 -22.38
CA GLY A 209 -7.44 -4.50 -22.57
C GLY A 209 -8.15 -4.16 -21.26
N VAL A 210 -7.40 -3.81 -20.21
CA VAL A 210 -7.93 -3.51 -18.88
C VAL A 210 -7.35 -2.21 -18.32
N LYS A 211 -8.03 -1.61 -17.33
CA LYS A 211 -7.56 -0.37 -16.68
C LYS A 211 -6.25 -0.61 -15.90
N GLU A 212 -5.36 0.37 -15.92
CA GLU A 212 -4.08 0.32 -15.18
C GLU A 212 -4.25 0.05 -13.70
N SER A 213 -5.24 0.67 -13.05
CA SER A 213 -5.54 0.47 -11.63
C SER A 213 -5.87 -0.98 -11.28
N ARG A 214 -6.48 -1.71 -12.22
CA ARG A 214 -6.78 -3.14 -12.07
C ARG A 214 -5.51 -3.99 -12.26
N ILE A 215 -4.63 -3.63 -13.19
CA ILE A 215 -3.34 -4.31 -13.35
C ILE A 215 -2.45 -4.08 -12.14
N ALA A 216 -2.44 -2.88 -11.57
CA ALA A 216 -1.66 -2.56 -10.37
C ALA A 216 -2.01 -3.48 -9.18
N SER A 217 -3.30 -3.75 -8.96
CA SER A 217 -3.72 -4.69 -7.90
C SER A 217 -3.44 -6.16 -8.28
N GLU A 218 -3.72 -6.56 -9.53
CA GLU A 218 -3.45 -7.92 -10.03
C GLU A 218 -1.95 -8.27 -9.97
N ILE A 219 -1.07 -7.36 -10.36
CA ILE A 219 0.37 -7.61 -10.41
C ILE A 219 0.99 -7.62 -9.01
N SER A 220 0.50 -6.80 -8.09
CA SER A 220 0.98 -6.77 -6.71
C SER A 220 0.73 -8.11 -6.00
N VAL A 221 -0.45 -8.72 -6.22
CA VAL A 221 -0.74 -10.08 -5.74
C VAL A 221 0.22 -11.10 -6.36
N CYS A 222 0.50 -11.00 -7.66
CA CYS A 222 1.42 -11.94 -8.33
C CYS A 222 2.87 -11.82 -7.82
N VAL A 223 3.31 -10.61 -7.44
CA VAL A 223 4.59 -10.38 -6.77
C VAL A 223 4.60 -11.04 -5.39
N LEU A 224 3.55 -10.88 -4.59
CA LEU A 224 3.47 -11.53 -3.27
C LEU A 224 3.47 -13.06 -3.32
N LEU A 225 2.94 -13.63 -4.40
CA LEU A 225 2.95 -15.07 -4.64
C LEU A 225 4.29 -15.57 -5.24
N GLY A 226 5.25 -14.68 -5.51
CA GLY A 226 6.53 -15.04 -6.14
C GLY A 226 6.43 -15.41 -7.63
N LEU A 227 5.30 -15.12 -8.27
CA LEU A 227 5.06 -15.46 -9.69
C LEU A 227 5.62 -14.39 -10.65
N VAL A 228 5.84 -13.19 -10.13
CA VAL A 228 6.33 -12.02 -10.88
C VAL A 228 7.41 -11.32 -10.06
N GLY A 229 8.53 -11.00 -10.68
CA GLY A 229 9.59 -10.14 -10.13
C GLY A 229 9.42 -8.69 -10.59
N LYS A 230 9.89 -7.75 -9.76
CA LYS A 230 10.02 -6.34 -10.12
C LYS A 230 11.49 -5.97 -10.16
N ASP A 231 11.92 -5.32 -11.24
CA ASP A 231 13.29 -4.86 -11.39
C ASP A 231 13.51 -3.45 -10.84
N ALA A 232 14.78 -3.02 -10.82
CA ALA A 232 15.18 -1.71 -10.30
C ALA A 232 14.57 -0.52 -11.06
N THR A 233 14.14 -0.72 -12.31
CA THR A 233 13.52 0.33 -13.14
C THR A 233 11.99 0.41 -12.95
N GLY A 234 11.45 -0.44 -12.08
CA GLY A 234 10.03 -0.57 -11.82
C GLY A 234 9.26 -1.40 -12.86
N ALA A 235 9.94 -2.09 -13.78
CA ALA A 235 9.30 -3.01 -14.70
C ALA A 235 9.12 -4.39 -14.07
N TYR A 236 8.14 -5.13 -14.57
CA TYR A 236 7.76 -6.44 -14.08
C TYR A 236 8.15 -7.52 -15.08
N GLN A 237 8.56 -8.67 -14.58
CA GLN A 237 8.90 -9.85 -15.37
C GLN A 237 8.40 -11.11 -14.68
N ILE A 238 8.01 -12.11 -15.47
CA ILE A 238 7.56 -13.40 -14.93
C ILE A 238 8.76 -14.16 -14.33
N THR A 239 8.56 -14.86 -13.22
CA THR A 239 9.59 -15.73 -12.64
C THR A 239 9.58 -17.11 -13.30
N ASP A 240 10.57 -17.96 -13.01
CA ASP A 240 10.59 -19.35 -13.48
C ASP A 240 9.37 -20.13 -12.97
N VAL A 241 9.00 -19.91 -11.71
CA VAL A 241 7.80 -20.51 -11.10
C VAL A 241 6.53 -19.99 -11.76
N GLY A 242 6.45 -18.69 -12.04
CA GLY A 242 5.34 -18.09 -12.79
C GLY A 242 5.22 -18.67 -14.20
N SER A 243 6.35 -18.89 -14.88
CA SER A 243 6.41 -19.47 -16.23
C SER A 243 5.95 -20.92 -16.22
N ARG A 244 6.42 -21.72 -15.26
CA ARG A 244 5.98 -23.11 -15.07
C ARG A 244 4.47 -23.19 -14.80
N LEU A 245 3.91 -22.24 -14.05
CA LEU A 245 2.46 -22.22 -13.75
C LEU A 245 1.58 -22.02 -15.00
N ILE A 246 2.07 -21.31 -16.01
CA ILE A 246 1.35 -21.06 -17.28
C ILE A 246 1.71 -22.03 -18.40
N ASP A 247 2.63 -22.95 -18.16
CA ASP A 247 3.04 -23.97 -19.12
C ASP A 247 1.84 -24.84 -19.52
N PRO A 248 1.45 -24.88 -20.81
CA PRO A 248 0.34 -25.69 -21.28
C PRO A 248 0.59 -27.19 -21.13
N LEU A 249 1.84 -27.64 -21.12
CA LEU A 249 2.23 -29.04 -21.02
C LEU A 249 2.25 -29.56 -19.58
N LEU A 250 2.24 -28.67 -18.59
CA LEU A 250 2.26 -29.07 -17.19
C LEU A 250 0.95 -29.76 -16.78
N PRO A 251 1.00 -31.01 -16.24
CA PRO A 251 -0.18 -31.72 -15.76
C PRO A 251 -0.95 -30.91 -14.71
N ARG A 252 -2.27 -31.09 -14.67
CA ARG A 252 -3.15 -30.31 -13.78
C ARG A 252 -2.79 -30.47 -12.30
N GLU A 253 -2.46 -31.68 -11.87
CA GLU A 253 -2.06 -31.97 -10.48
C GLU A 253 -0.73 -31.31 -10.13
N GLU A 254 0.23 -31.37 -11.04
CA GLU A 254 1.53 -30.74 -10.85
C GLU A 254 1.41 -29.21 -10.84
N ARG A 255 0.57 -28.63 -11.71
CA ARG A 255 0.23 -27.21 -11.67
C ARG A 255 -0.43 -26.80 -10.35
N ALA A 256 -1.31 -27.64 -9.82
CA ALA A 256 -1.93 -27.42 -8.52
C ALA A 256 -0.88 -27.46 -7.39
N ARG A 257 0.08 -28.39 -7.45
CA ARG A 257 1.20 -28.46 -6.50
C ARG A 257 2.08 -27.21 -6.56
N VAL A 258 2.50 -26.78 -7.76
CA VAL A 258 3.28 -25.55 -7.95
C VAL A 258 2.54 -24.34 -7.35
N PHE A 259 1.26 -24.17 -7.65
CA PHE A 259 0.49 -23.05 -7.11
C PHE A 259 0.27 -23.13 -5.60
N ARG A 260 0.09 -24.35 -5.06
CA ARG A 260 -0.02 -24.62 -3.63
C ARG A 260 1.24 -24.17 -2.89
N GLU A 261 2.40 -24.53 -3.41
CA GLU A 261 3.69 -24.13 -2.85
C GLU A 261 3.82 -22.60 -2.84
N CYS A 262 3.53 -21.92 -3.96
CA CYS A 262 3.53 -20.45 -4.00
C CYS A 262 2.60 -19.84 -2.94
N LEU A 263 1.38 -20.38 -2.83
CA LEU A 263 0.37 -19.83 -1.94
C LEU A 263 0.76 -20.00 -0.46
N LEU A 264 1.33 -21.14 -0.08
CA LEU A 264 1.71 -21.44 1.31
C LEU A 264 3.05 -20.82 1.71
N SER A 265 3.97 -20.61 0.77
CA SER A 265 5.20 -19.85 0.99
C SER A 265 4.99 -18.33 0.98
N SER A 266 3.85 -17.86 0.48
CA SER A 266 3.48 -16.45 0.52
C SER A 266 2.93 -16.03 1.90
N PRO A 267 2.76 -14.72 2.15
CA PRO A 267 2.06 -14.24 3.35
C PRO A 267 0.62 -14.78 3.53
N TYR A 268 0.01 -15.35 2.49
CA TYR A 268 -1.30 -16.01 2.58
C TYR A 268 -1.24 -17.38 3.25
N GLY A 269 -0.06 -18.01 3.38
CA GLY A 269 0.08 -19.33 4.00
C GLY A 269 -0.41 -19.38 5.45
N ASP A 270 0.05 -18.45 6.28
CA ASP A 270 -0.39 -18.33 7.69
C ASP A 270 -1.88 -18.06 7.80
N LEU A 271 -2.42 -17.32 6.83
CA LEU A 271 -3.84 -17.00 6.78
C LEU A 271 -4.67 -18.26 6.49
N ILE A 272 -4.21 -19.10 5.58
CA ILE A 272 -4.86 -20.36 5.21
C ILE A 272 -4.93 -21.31 6.41
N LEU A 273 -3.81 -21.47 7.12
CA LEU A 273 -3.73 -22.35 8.29
C LEU A 273 -4.70 -21.89 9.39
N LYS A 274 -4.72 -20.59 9.69
CA LYS A 274 -5.65 -20.01 10.68
C LYS A 274 -7.13 -20.15 10.30
N ILE A 275 -7.45 -20.13 9.01
CA ILE A 275 -8.84 -20.36 8.57
C ILE A 275 -9.19 -21.84 8.69
N ALA A 276 -8.27 -22.74 8.32
CA ALA A 276 -8.46 -24.19 8.40
C ALA A 276 -8.71 -24.67 9.84
N GLU A 277 -8.09 -24.05 10.84
CA GLU A 277 -8.26 -24.38 12.26
C GLU A 277 -9.66 -24.04 12.83
N ARG A 278 -10.41 -23.13 12.19
CA ARG A 278 -11.61 -22.54 12.80
C ARG A 278 -12.89 -23.33 12.56
N LYS A 279 -13.06 -23.93 11.39
CA LYS A 279 -14.29 -24.63 11.00
C LYS A 279 -13.99 -25.78 10.05
N ARG A 280 -14.72 -26.89 10.21
CA ARG A 280 -14.65 -28.05 9.31
C ARG A 280 -15.34 -27.80 7.96
N GLU A 281 -16.44 -27.05 7.95
CA GLU A 281 -17.13 -26.62 6.74
C GLU A 281 -17.13 -25.10 6.64
N LEU A 282 -16.81 -24.59 5.45
CA LEU A 282 -16.63 -23.17 5.19
C LEU A 282 -17.47 -22.74 3.98
N THR A 283 -18.05 -21.56 4.06
CA THR A 283 -18.73 -20.86 2.95
C THR A 283 -17.84 -19.78 2.35
N TYR A 284 -18.22 -19.20 1.21
CA TYR A 284 -17.53 -18.02 0.68
C TYR A 284 -17.47 -16.88 1.70
N GLU A 285 -18.54 -16.69 2.48
CA GLU A 285 -18.62 -15.69 3.53
C GLU A 285 -17.62 -15.99 4.65
N ASP A 286 -17.46 -17.24 5.07
CA ASP A 286 -16.48 -17.62 6.10
C ASP A 286 -15.04 -17.33 5.68
N PHE A 287 -14.67 -17.64 4.41
CA PHE A 287 -13.36 -17.26 3.87
C PHE A 287 -13.19 -15.72 3.85
N GLY A 288 -14.24 -15.00 3.44
CA GLY A 288 -14.27 -13.54 3.45
C GLY A 288 -14.11 -12.92 4.84
N GLU A 289 -14.71 -13.53 5.85
CA GLU A 289 -14.59 -13.12 7.26
C GLU A 289 -13.21 -13.42 7.83
N GLY A 290 -12.66 -14.61 7.53
CA GLY A 290 -11.28 -14.95 7.89
C GLY A 290 -10.28 -13.95 7.32
N LEU A 291 -10.41 -13.62 6.03
CA LEU A 291 -9.63 -12.58 5.37
C LEU A 291 -9.81 -11.22 6.05
N ALA A 292 -11.04 -10.76 6.25
CA ALA A 292 -11.33 -9.48 6.89
C ALA A 292 -10.72 -9.38 8.30
N TYR A 293 -10.84 -10.45 9.10
CA TYR A 293 -10.29 -10.53 10.44
C TYR A 293 -8.76 -10.46 10.44
N ILE A 294 -8.09 -11.28 9.62
CA ILE A 294 -6.63 -11.37 9.60
C ILE A 294 -5.99 -10.12 9.00
N LEU A 295 -6.63 -9.54 7.98
CA LEU A 295 -6.20 -8.29 7.35
C LEU A 295 -6.60 -7.05 8.14
N ARG A 296 -7.34 -7.21 9.25
CA ARG A 296 -7.90 -6.11 10.06
C ARG A 296 -8.68 -5.10 9.21
N ARG A 297 -9.49 -5.60 8.27
CA ARG A 297 -10.31 -4.78 7.37
C ARG A 297 -11.79 -4.93 7.71
N ASN A 298 -12.49 -3.81 7.80
CA ASN A 298 -13.93 -3.80 8.07
C ASN A 298 -14.73 -3.80 6.76
N TRP A 299 -14.77 -4.95 6.08
CA TRP A 299 -15.46 -5.09 4.79
C TRP A 299 -16.97 -5.29 4.95
N THR A 300 -17.74 -4.77 3.99
CA THR A 300 -19.18 -5.07 3.89
C THR A 300 -19.40 -6.56 3.65
N ALA A 301 -20.58 -7.09 4.02
CA ALA A 301 -20.93 -8.49 3.78
C ALA A 301 -20.77 -8.89 2.30
N LEU A 302 -21.17 -8.01 1.38
CA LEU A 302 -20.99 -8.22 -0.06
C LEU A 302 -19.52 -8.32 -0.46
N THR A 303 -18.66 -7.47 0.10
CA THR A 303 -17.22 -7.46 -0.19
C THR A 303 -16.54 -8.72 0.38
N LYS A 304 -16.90 -9.12 1.60
CA LYS A 304 -16.44 -10.38 2.21
C LYS A 304 -16.79 -11.57 1.31
N LYS A 305 -18.04 -11.68 0.87
CA LYS A 305 -18.49 -12.72 -0.06
C LYS A 305 -17.72 -12.70 -1.37
N LEU A 306 -17.50 -11.52 -1.96
CA LEU A 306 -16.77 -11.37 -3.23
C LEU A 306 -15.31 -11.80 -3.11
N TYR A 307 -14.60 -11.35 -2.07
CA TYR A 307 -13.20 -11.70 -1.85
C TYR A 307 -13.04 -13.15 -1.40
N GLY A 308 -13.98 -13.68 -0.61
CA GLY A 308 -14.07 -15.10 -0.30
C GLY A 308 -14.21 -15.96 -1.56
N LYS A 309 -15.07 -15.60 -2.51
CA LYS A 309 -15.17 -16.30 -3.81
C LYS A 309 -13.85 -16.32 -4.58
N LYS A 310 -13.14 -15.19 -4.61
CA LYS A 310 -11.85 -15.07 -5.30
C LYS A 310 -10.78 -15.91 -4.61
N PHE A 311 -10.72 -15.88 -3.29
CA PHE A 311 -9.79 -16.68 -2.51
C PHE A 311 -10.07 -18.18 -2.62
N VAL A 312 -11.34 -18.59 -2.60
CA VAL A 312 -11.76 -19.98 -2.87
C VAL A 312 -11.33 -20.42 -4.27
N SER A 313 -11.30 -19.52 -5.26
CA SER A 313 -10.75 -19.87 -6.58
C SER A 313 -9.25 -20.19 -6.54
N TRP A 314 -8.49 -19.56 -5.64
CA TRP A 314 -7.07 -19.86 -5.45
C TRP A 314 -6.89 -21.19 -4.74
N LEU A 315 -7.61 -21.41 -3.65
CA LEU A 315 -7.55 -22.65 -2.87
C LEU A 315 -7.95 -23.87 -3.70
N ASN A 316 -8.98 -23.75 -4.54
CA ASN A 316 -9.36 -24.80 -5.49
C ASN A 316 -8.25 -25.05 -6.52
N ALA A 317 -7.63 -24.00 -7.06
CA ALA A 317 -6.54 -24.15 -8.03
C ALA A 317 -5.29 -24.78 -7.41
N ALA A 318 -5.02 -24.52 -6.14
CA ALA A 318 -3.96 -25.14 -5.35
C ALA A 318 -4.32 -26.58 -4.88
N GLY A 319 -5.54 -27.04 -5.13
CA GLY A 319 -6.03 -28.33 -4.64
C GLY A 319 -6.01 -28.46 -3.12
N LEU A 320 -6.20 -27.35 -2.39
CA LEU A 320 -6.21 -27.33 -0.91
C LEU A 320 -7.61 -27.52 -0.31
N ILE A 321 -8.64 -27.33 -1.11
CA ILE A 321 -10.03 -27.49 -0.69
C ILE A 321 -10.79 -28.37 -1.66
N GLU A 322 -11.88 -28.94 -1.18
CA GLU A 322 -12.88 -29.64 -1.96
C GLU A 322 -14.25 -29.01 -1.77
N LYS A 323 -15.09 -29.06 -2.80
CA LYS A 323 -16.47 -28.58 -2.76
C LYS A 323 -17.38 -29.74 -2.35
N ILE A 324 -18.06 -29.59 -1.22
CA ILE A 324 -18.99 -30.61 -0.70
C ILE A 324 -20.43 -30.32 -1.18
N ALA A 325 -20.80 -29.04 -1.24
CA ALA A 325 -22.13 -28.62 -1.69
C ALA A 325 -22.08 -27.20 -2.31
N PRO A 326 -23.19 -26.68 -2.87
CA PRO A 326 -23.25 -25.26 -3.24
C PRO A 326 -22.88 -24.36 -2.06
N ASN A 327 -21.88 -23.49 -2.26
CA ASN A 327 -21.33 -22.62 -1.21
C ASN A 327 -20.79 -23.35 0.04
N LYS A 328 -20.42 -24.64 -0.05
CA LYS A 328 -19.77 -25.35 1.06
C LYS A 328 -18.49 -26.03 0.62
N PHE A 329 -17.44 -25.78 1.39
CA PHE A 329 -16.08 -26.23 1.12
C PHE A 329 -15.44 -26.80 2.38
N LYS A 330 -14.48 -27.72 2.19
CA LYS A 330 -13.65 -28.27 3.26
C LYS A 330 -12.21 -28.30 2.82
N PHE A 331 -11.28 -28.13 3.76
CA PHE A 331 -9.86 -28.31 3.51
C PHE A 331 -9.52 -29.79 3.37
N LYS A 332 -8.68 -30.11 2.40
CA LYS A 332 -8.10 -31.44 2.29
C LYS A 332 -6.95 -31.57 3.29
N GLU A 333 -7.18 -32.31 4.36
CA GLU A 333 -6.28 -32.33 5.52
C GLU A 333 -4.91 -32.93 5.20
N VAL A 334 -4.84 -33.92 4.30
CA VAL A 334 -3.58 -34.57 3.90
C VAL A 334 -2.68 -33.58 3.18
N GLU A 335 -3.19 -32.94 2.13
CA GLU A 335 -2.45 -31.97 1.33
C GLU A 335 -2.08 -30.71 2.14
N LEU A 336 -2.90 -30.34 3.13
CA LEU A 336 -2.58 -29.24 4.03
C LEU A 336 -1.45 -29.62 5.00
N LYS A 337 -1.48 -30.83 5.59
CA LYS A 337 -0.44 -31.32 6.50
C LYS A 337 0.91 -31.50 5.79
N GLU A 338 0.91 -32.17 4.65
CA GLU A 338 2.11 -32.35 3.81
C GLU A 338 2.73 -31.00 3.48
N ALA A 339 1.92 -30.04 3.04
CA ALA A 339 2.45 -28.74 2.65
C ALA A 339 2.93 -27.88 3.83
N VAL A 340 2.40 -28.09 5.04
CA VAL A 340 2.95 -27.50 6.28
C VAL A 340 4.29 -28.12 6.64
N ILE A 341 4.44 -29.44 6.49
CA ILE A 341 5.70 -30.15 6.73
C ILE A 341 6.77 -29.64 5.75
N THR A 342 6.48 -29.64 4.44
CA THR A 342 7.39 -29.12 3.41
C THR A 342 7.77 -27.66 3.65
N ARG A 343 6.82 -26.84 4.12
CA ARG A 343 7.11 -25.45 4.49
C ARG A 343 8.09 -25.37 5.67
N LYS A 344 7.88 -26.16 6.72
CA LYS A 344 8.77 -26.20 7.89
C LYS A 344 10.17 -26.73 7.54
N GLU A 345 10.26 -27.73 6.68
CA GLU A 345 11.53 -28.29 6.20
C GLU A 345 12.32 -27.26 5.37
N ARG A 346 11.65 -26.48 4.51
CA ARG A 346 12.27 -25.37 3.77
C ARG A 346 12.68 -24.20 4.66
N GLU A 347 11.88 -23.88 5.69
CA GLU A 347 12.22 -22.87 6.70
C GLU A 347 13.40 -23.33 7.60
N ALA A 348 13.67 -24.64 7.68
CA ALA A 348 14.78 -25.21 8.47
C ALA A 348 16.11 -25.35 7.70
N SER A 349 16.11 -25.27 6.35
CA SER A 349 17.29 -25.55 5.52
C SER A 349 18.12 -24.30 5.19
N VAL A 350 18.56 -23.54 6.20
CA VAL A 350 19.52 -22.45 6.00
C VAL A 350 20.88 -22.94 6.48
N GLU A 351 21.84 -23.12 5.57
CA GLU A 351 23.18 -23.54 5.97
C GLU A 351 23.81 -22.53 6.94
N PRO A 352 24.56 -22.96 7.97
CA PRO A 352 25.22 -22.06 8.92
C PRO A 352 26.09 -20.99 8.26
N SER A 353 26.69 -21.31 7.10
CA SER A 353 27.46 -20.39 6.25
C SER A 353 26.59 -19.26 5.69
N MET A 354 25.38 -19.56 5.24
CA MET A 354 24.40 -18.58 4.77
C MET A 354 23.87 -17.71 5.92
N ILE A 355 23.65 -18.30 7.09
CA ILE A 355 23.22 -17.57 8.30
C ILE A 355 24.23 -16.46 8.65
N TYR A 356 25.52 -16.80 8.66
CA TYR A 356 26.59 -15.86 8.95
C TYR A 356 26.63 -14.74 7.90
N GLU A 357 26.56 -15.09 6.62
CA GLU A 357 26.62 -14.13 5.51
C GLU A 357 25.40 -13.19 5.51
N ILE A 358 24.21 -13.72 5.80
CA ILE A 358 22.99 -12.92 5.99
C ILE A 358 23.16 -11.95 7.17
N GLY A 359 23.69 -12.42 8.31
CA GLY A 359 23.99 -11.57 9.47
C GLY A 359 24.96 -10.43 9.14
N ARG A 360 26.02 -10.74 8.39
CA ARG A 360 27.02 -9.77 7.93
C ARG A 360 26.41 -8.70 7.01
N ILE A 361 25.58 -9.11 6.05
CA ILE A 361 24.91 -8.20 5.13
C ILE A 361 23.90 -7.31 5.86
N LEU A 362 23.13 -7.86 6.79
CA LEU A 362 22.21 -7.08 7.62
C LEU A 362 22.95 -6.06 8.49
N GLY A 363 24.06 -6.43 9.12
CA GLY A 363 24.90 -5.50 9.88
C GLY A 363 25.47 -4.37 9.01
N ALA A 364 25.90 -4.69 7.79
CA ALA A 364 26.33 -3.67 6.82
C ALA A 364 25.19 -2.72 6.45
N LEU A 365 23.98 -3.24 6.18
CA LEU A 365 22.81 -2.42 5.90
C LEU A 365 22.46 -1.50 7.09
N GLU A 366 22.55 -1.98 8.33
CA GLU A 366 22.31 -1.19 9.54
C GLU A 366 23.31 -0.03 9.70
N ALA A 367 24.55 -0.23 9.24
CA ALA A 367 25.62 0.77 9.32
C ALA A 367 25.56 1.83 8.20
N ILE A 368 24.90 1.55 7.07
CA ILE A 368 24.82 2.49 5.96
C ILE A 368 24.05 3.76 6.36
N ILE A 369 24.64 4.91 6.06
CA ILE A 369 23.98 6.22 6.17
C ILE A 369 23.42 6.57 4.78
N PRO A 370 22.10 6.79 4.61
CA PRO A 370 21.52 7.11 3.31
C PRO A 370 22.08 8.39 2.70
N SER A 371 22.76 8.25 1.56
CA SER A 371 23.28 9.34 0.73
C SER A 371 23.40 8.85 -0.72
N GLU A 372 23.59 9.77 -1.67
CA GLU A 372 23.86 9.38 -3.06
C GLU A 372 25.18 8.59 -3.18
N GLU A 373 26.18 8.90 -2.33
CA GLU A 373 27.47 8.21 -2.27
C GLU A 373 27.34 6.76 -1.79
N SER A 374 26.39 6.47 -0.89
CA SER A 374 26.16 5.12 -0.36
C SER A 374 25.14 4.29 -1.14
N ARG A 375 24.49 4.86 -2.16
CA ARG A 375 23.45 4.17 -2.94
C ARG A 375 23.95 2.87 -3.57
N LYS A 376 25.15 2.89 -4.16
CA LYS A 376 25.70 1.69 -4.81
C LYS A 376 25.95 0.57 -3.81
N ASP A 377 26.60 0.87 -2.69
CA ASP A 377 26.87 -0.12 -1.64
C ASP A 377 25.56 -0.69 -1.05
N PHE A 378 24.55 0.17 -0.84
CA PHE A 378 23.22 -0.27 -0.43
C PHE A 378 22.57 -1.23 -1.44
N GLU A 379 22.57 -0.88 -2.73
CA GLU A 379 21.97 -1.71 -3.78
C GLU A 379 22.65 -3.08 -3.90
N ASP A 380 23.98 -3.11 -3.77
CA ASP A 380 24.77 -4.34 -3.78
C ASP A 380 24.40 -5.24 -2.60
N LYS A 381 24.34 -4.68 -1.38
CA LYS A 381 23.96 -5.42 -0.15
C LYS A 381 22.53 -5.97 -0.23
N VAL A 382 21.57 -5.19 -0.72
CA VAL A 382 20.19 -5.67 -0.89
C VAL A 382 20.11 -6.78 -1.94
N SER A 383 20.89 -6.69 -3.01
CA SER A 383 20.91 -7.71 -4.06
C SER A 383 21.52 -9.02 -3.59
N MET A 384 22.61 -8.96 -2.81
CA MET A 384 23.20 -10.13 -2.14
C MET A 384 22.20 -10.78 -1.17
N LEU A 385 21.54 -9.98 -0.33
CA LEU A 385 20.54 -10.48 0.61
C LEU A 385 19.35 -11.14 -0.11
N ARG A 386 18.91 -10.56 -1.23
CA ARG A 386 17.86 -11.15 -2.08
C ARG A 386 18.27 -12.48 -2.69
N SER A 387 19.52 -12.62 -3.12
CA SER A 387 20.03 -13.88 -3.67
C SER A 387 20.05 -14.99 -2.62
N LEU A 388 20.50 -14.67 -1.40
CA LEU A 388 20.55 -15.61 -0.28
C LEU A 388 19.15 -16.00 0.22
N LEU A 389 18.14 -15.13 0.01
CA LEU A 389 16.78 -15.32 0.49
C LEU A 389 15.77 -15.51 -0.65
N LYS A 390 16.23 -16.03 -1.80
CA LYS A 390 15.42 -16.20 -3.01
C LYS A 390 14.16 -17.05 -2.81
N ASP A 391 14.21 -17.99 -1.87
CA ASP A 391 13.11 -18.90 -1.55
C ASP A 391 12.12 -18.32 -0.53
N HIS A 392 12.37 -17.09 -0.04
CA HIS A 392 11.54 -16.35 0.91
C HIS A 392 10.90 -15.13 0.24
N ALA A 393 9.84 -15.35 -0.55
CA ALA A 393 9.15 -14.31 -1.31
C ALA A 393 8.60 -13.16 -0.44
N ASP A 394 8.23 -13.45 0.81
CA ASP A 394 7.82 -12.46 1.81
C ASP A 394 8.94 -11.47 2.16
N ILE A 395 10.19 -11.96 2.23
CA ILE A 395 11.38 -11.12 2.45
C ILE A 395 11.71 -10.31 1.19
N GLY A 396 11.55 -10.91 0.00
CA GLY A 396 11.79 -10.23 -1.29
C GLY A 396 11.01 -8.91 -1.42
N ALA A 397 9.74 -8.91 -1.02
CA ALA A 397 8.89 -7.71 -1.00
C ALA A 397 9.36 -6.68 0.05
N MET A 398 9.84 -7.13 1.22
CA MET A 398 10.41 -6.23 2.23
C MET A 398 11.70 -5.56 1.76
N LEU A 399 12.52 -6.25 0.94
CA LEU A 399 13.73 -5.68 0.35
C LEU A 399 13.41 -4.59 -0.70
N ASP A 400 12.33 -4.73 -1.47
CA ASP A 400 11.87 -3.66 -2.36
C ASP A 400 11.39 -2.42 -1.57
N MET A 401 10.72 -2.65 -0.45
CA MET A 401 10.36 -1.57 0.46
C MET A 401 11.60 -0.89 1.04
N LEU A 402 12.63 -1.66 1.39
CA LEU A 402 13.89 -1.12 1.89
C LEU A 402 14.54 -0.19 0.86
N LYS A 403 14.53 -0.57 -0.43
CA LYS A 403 15.01 0.29 -1.52
C LYS A 403 14.21 1.59 -1.63
N THR A 404 12.89 1.50 -1.55
CA THR A 404 12.00 2.67 -1.61
C THR A 404 12.24 3.62 -0.43
N ASN A 405 12.43 3.07 0.77
CA ASN A 405 12.66 3.85 1.99
C ASN A 405 14.07 4.44 2.08
N PHE A 406 15.07 3.77 1.49
CA PHE A 406 16.41 4.32 1.32
C PHE A 406 16.38 5.55 0.41
N GLN A 407 15.70 5.45 -0.74
CA GLN A 407 15.49 6.57 -1.64
C GLN A 407 14.75 7.73 -0.97
N LEU A 408 13.67 7.42 -0.24
CA LEU A 408 12.91 8.41 0.52
C LEU A 408 13.77 9.08 1.61
N ALA A 409 14.66 8.33 2.27
CA ALA A 409 15.56 8.87 3.29
C ALA A 409 16.56 9.87 2.70
N ILE A 410 17.05 9.64 1.48
CA ILE A 410 17.89 10.59 0.73
C ILE A 410 17.08 11.84 0.38
N GLU A 411 15.92 11.65 -0.26
CA GLU A 411 15.06 12.75 -0.73
C GLU A 411 14.56 13.65 0.40
N THR A 412 14.25 13.06 1.55
CA THR A 412 13.73 13.78 2.72
C THR A 412 14.82 14.22 3.70
N ARG A 413 16.09 13.89 3.43
CA ARG A 413 17.24 14.06 4.35
C ARG A 413 16.93 13.55 5.76
N ASN A 414 16.19 12.45 5.85
CA ASN A 414 15.75 11.87 7.11
C ASN A 414 16.22 10.41 7.23
N PRO A 415 17.44 10.17 7.76
CA PRO A 415 18.00 8.83 7.94
C PRO A 415 17.16 7.90 8.83
N LYS A 416 16.28 8.46 9.69
CA LYS A 416 15.43 7.67 10.59
C LYS A 416 14.40 6.82 9.81
N VAL A 417 13.99 7.29 8.63
CA VAL A 417 13.09 6.54 7.72
C VAL A 417 13.76 5.24 7.28
N TYR A 418 15.05 5.28 6.95
CA TYR A 418 15.80 4.09 6.59
C TYR A 418 16.08 3.19 7.79
N ARG A 419 16.63 3.75 8.89
CA ARG A 419 17.09 2.98 10.06
C ARG A 419 15.99 2.10 10.67
N GLY A 420 14.79 2.65 10.86
CA GLY A 420 13.66 1.87 11.39
C GLY A 420 13.18 0.76 10.45
N ASN A 421 13.36 0.90 9.14
CA ASN A 421 13.02 -0.12 8.16
C ASN A 421 14.07 -1.22 8.08
N VAL A 422 15.36 -0.88 8.15
CA VAL A 422 16.43 -1.88 8.21
C VAL A 422 16.29 -2.75 9.45
N GLU A 423 16.11 -2.15 10.63
CA GLU A 423 15.91 -2.90 11.89
C GLU A 423 14.73 -3.87 11.80
N PHE A 424 13.64 -3.45 11.16
CA PHE A 424 12.49 -4.30 10.92
C PHE A 424 12.81 -5.48 9.99
N VAL A 425 13.46 -5.22 8.85
CA VAL A 425 13.89 -6.27 7.91
C VAL A 425 14.85 -7.24 8.61
N SER A 426 15.85 -6.73 9.32
CA SER A 426 16.80 -7.53 10.10
C SER A 426 16.08 -8.44 11.10
N LYS A 427 15.14 -7.89 11.88
CA LYS A 427 14.36 -8.67 12.83
C LYS A 427 13.54 -9.75 12.13
N ARG A 428 12.89 -9.44 11.01
CA ARG A 428 12.08 -10.42 10.28
C ARG A 428 12.89 -11.52 9.63
N VAL A 429 14.03 -11.18 9.04
CA VAL A 429 14.96 -12.17 8.50
C VAL A 429 15.45 -13.09 9.63
N ARG A 430 15.85 -12.54 10.79
CA ARG A 430 16.28 -13.32 11.95
C ARG A 430 15.18 -14.23 12.51
N GLU A 431 13.95 -13.71 12.67
CA GLU A 431 12.78 -14.51 13.11
C GLU A 431 12.44 -15.63 12.11
N LYS A 432 12.53 -15.35 10.81
CA LYS A 432 12.15 -16.30 9.76
C LYS A 432 13.15 -17.45 9.62
N LEU A 433 14.41 -17.19 9.94
CA LEU A 433 15.51 -18.16 9.87
C LEU A 433 15.86 -18.75 11.25
N ASN A 434 15.04 -18.52 12.29
CA ASN A 434 15.28 -18.96 13.67
C ASN A 434 16.66 -18.58 14.24
N LEU A 435 17.18 -17.41 13.88
CA LEU A 435 18.47 -16.93 14.40
C LEU A 435 18.29 -16.42 15.82
N SER A 436 19.03 -16.99 16.77
CA SER A 436 19.00 -16.57 18.17
C SER A 436 19.44 -15.10 18.31
N PHE A 437 18.78 -14.37 19.22
CA PHE A 437 19.15 -13.00 19.56
C PHE A 437 20.47 -12.99 20.36
N GLY A 438 21.60 -13.16 19.68
CA GLY A 438 22.90 -12.86 20.25
C GLY A 438 23.07 -11.34 20.35
N ARG A 439 22.97 -10.80 21.57
CA ARG A 439 23.60 -9.50 21.87
C ARG A 439 25.11 -9.75 21.89
N GLY A 440 25.78 -9.36 20.81
CA GLY A 440 27.21 -9.07 20.84
C GLY A 440 27.43 -7.69 21.42
#